data_AF-A0A1H9RC02-F1
#
_entry.id   AF-A0A1H9RC02-F1
#
_cell.length_a   1.000
_cell.length_b   1.000
_cell.length_c   1.000
_cell.angle_alpha   90.00
_cell.angle_beta   90.00
_cell.angle_gamma   90.00
#
_symmetry.space_group_name_H-M   'P 1'
#
loop_
_entity.id
_entity.type
_entity.pdbx_description
1 polymer ?
#
loop_
_entity_poly.entity_id
_entity_poly.type
_entity_poly.pdbx_seq_one_letter_code
_entity_poly.pdbx_strand_id
1 'polypeptide(L)'
;MKIDGAMTYRDIYQKESPRQKNDSEWTSLLKEKVNSMSGKERISVKKNNVVSRDIFVKSNSEQLSGCQLNEVQSSNYRIMPRSKEPYIDIFDNNGNKLGVFATVDINIKIDLSTKTEILLSSHGTAAYDVIPMTAELKEDLCKVLDTDYLESEELKGYSIKTHSETGIQYVLRDGEEGRGGRILIRNEVEQQRFDALAEKYMKKYPNLISDSNAAAIYADLEIRGLAKSTETGIVTMGWNGASYRDNNDVKKNWAMEFTEDVFKRIDEWIKNHREFMDKIDRISAWNDMFESLGSNYDRIWSDEELKQGYLYQQ
;
A
#
# COMPACT_ATOMS: atom_id res chain seq x y z
N MET A 1 4.42 -6.88 -2.45
CA MET A 1 3.69 -6.51 -3.69
C MET A 1 3.64 -4.99 -3.78
N LYS A 2 4.30 -4.37 -4.79
CA LYS A 2 4.28 -2.90 -4.97
C LYS A 2 3.15 -2.52 -5.92
N ILE A 3 2.25 -1.66 -5.46
CA ILE A 3 1.34 -0.89 -6.32
C ILE A 3 2.01 0.47 -6.51
N ASP A 4 2.45 0.76 -7.73
CA ASP A 4 3.13 2.02 -8.09
C ASP A 4 2.19 3.22 -7.90
N GLY A 5 2.69 4.27 -7.22
CA GLY A 5 1.96 5.48 -6.86
C GLY A 5 1.74 6.49 -8.00
N ALA A 6 1.48 6.02 -9.22
CA ALA A 6 1.26 6.89 -10.38
C ALA A 6 0.21 6.37 -11.39
N MET A 7 -0.67 5.43 -11.00
CA MET A 7 -1.92 5.22 -11.75
C MET A 7 -2.99 6.13 -11.18
N THR A 8 -3.63 6.93 -12.04
CA THR A 8 -4.81 7.69 -11.62
C THR A 8 -5.95 6.71 -11.36
N TYR A 9 -6.85 7.02 -10.41
CA TYR A 9 -8.02 6.17 -10.11
C TYR A 9 -8.88 5.95 -11.37
N ARG A 10 -8.93 6.98 -12.24
CA ARG A 10 -9.39 6.95 -13.63
C ARG A 10 -8.83 5.80 -14.48
N ASP A 11 -7.52 5.51 -14.41
CA ASP A 11 -6.89 4.43 -15.19
C ASP A 11 -7.34 3.04 -14.74
N ILE A 12 -7.66 2.89 -13.46
CA ILE A 12 -8.12 1.64 -12.85
C ILE A 12 -9.61 1.43 -13.18
N TYR A 13 -10.43 2.47 -12.97
CA TYR A 13 -11.87 2.37 -13.14
C TYR A 13 -12.31 2.28 -14.63
N GLN A 14 -11.65 3.01 -15.55
CA GLN A 14 -11.98 2.95 -16.98
C GLN A 14 -11.52 1.65 -17.67
N LYS A 15 -10.53 0.93 -17.10
CA LYS A 15 -10.08 -0.37 -17.60
C LYS A 15 -10.87 -1.55 -17.02
N GLU A 16 -11.52 -1.36 -15.88
CA GLU A 16 -12.31 -2.37 -15.17
C GLU A 16 -13.80 -2.36 -15.52
N SER A 17 -14.26 -1.46 -16.40
CA SER A 17 -15.61 -1.57 -17.00
C SER A 17 -15.61 -2.66 -18.10
N PRO A 18 -16.60 -3.57 -18.11
CA PRO A 18 -16.58 -4.87 -18.73
C PRO A 18 -16.69 -4.79 -20.25
N ARG A 19 -15.53 -4.87 -20.91
CA ARG A 19 -15.44 -5.90 -21.94
C ARG A 19 -15.17 -7.21 -21.22
N GLN A 20 -16.13 -8.13 -21.26
CA GLN A 20 -15.87 -9.55 -20.99
C GLN A 20 -14.62 -9.97 -21.79
N LYS A 21 -13.47 -9.97 -21.15
CA LYS A 21 -12.21 -10.50 -21.66
C LYS A 21 -11.49 -11.12 -20.48
N ASN A 22 -11.30 -12.43 -20.59
CA ASN A 22 -10.73 -13.31 -19.58
C ASN A 22 -9.59 -12.64 -18.79
N ASP A 23 -9.66 -12.71 -17.46
CA ASP A 23 -8.63 -12.24 -16.51
C ASP A 23 -7.23 -12.86 -16.75
N SER A 24 -7.15 -13.92 -17.57
CA SER A 24 -5.90 -14.46 -18.09
C SER A 24 -5.17 -13.50 -19.03
N GLU A 25 -5.86 -12.67 -19.81
CA GLU A 25 -5.22 -11.62 -20.62
C GLU A 25 -4.74 -10.47 -19.74
N TRP A 26 -5.42 -10.13 -18.64
CA TRP A 26 -4.99 -9.05 -17.72
C TRP A 26 -3.75 -9.41 -16.90
N THR A 27 -3.73 -10.61 -16.31
CA THR A 27 -2.54 -11.13 -15.63
C THR A 27 -1.38 -11.39 -16.59
N SER A 28 -1.68 -11.78 -17.84
CA SER A 28 -0.66 -11.92 -18.89
C SER A 28 -0.17 -10.57 -19.41
N LEU A 29 -1.01 -9.54 -19.55
CA LEU A 29 -0.62 -8.19 -19.96
C LEU A 29 0.18 -7.47 -18.88
N LEU A 30 -0.12 -7.67 -17.59
CA LEU A 30 0.70 -7.17 -16.49
C LEU A 30 2.06 -7.88 -16.45
N LYS A 31 2.10 -9.19 -16.67
CA LYS A 31 3.37 -9.96 -16.77
C LYS A 31 4.17 -9.60 -18.03
N GLU A 32 3.52 -9.46 -19.19
CA GLU A 32 4.13 -9.16 -20.48
C GLU A 32 4.60 -7.70 -20.56
N LYS A 33 3.89 -6.75 -19.94
CA LYS A 33 4.32 -5.35 -19.84
C LYS A 33 5.45 -5.13 -18.84
N VAL A 34 5.51 -5.93 -17.78
CA VAL A 34 6.66 -6.01 -16.87
C VAL A 34 7.88 -6.65 -17.58
N ASN A 35 7.66 -7.61 -18.48
CA ASN A 35 8.71 -8.32 -19.21
C ASN A 35 9.15 -7.67 -20.53
N SER A 36 8.36 -6.77 -21.14
CA SER A 36 8.62 -6.14 -22.45
C SER A 36 9.24 -4.73 -22.38
N MET A 37 9.47 -4.17 -21.19
CA MET A 37 10.21 -2.92 -21.04
C MET A 37 11.68 -3.09 -21.47
N SER A 38 12.08 -2.44 -22.55
CA SER A 38 13.44 -2.53 -23.08
C SER A 38 14.45 -1.69 -22.28
N GLY A 39 15.69 -2.18 -22.18
CA GLY A 39 16.75 -1.59 -21.38
C GLY A 39 17.15 -0.14 -21.72
N LYS A 40 16.65 0.47 -22.81
CA LYS A 40 16.92 1.87 -23.17
C LYS A 40 15.91 2.88 -22.59
N GLU A 41 14.67 2.49 -22.33
CA GLU A 41 13.71 3.35 -21.59
C GLU A 41 14.07 3.46 -20.10
N ARG A 42 14.73 2.43 -19.54
CA ARG A 42 15.39 2.47 -18.22
C ARG A 42 16.51 3.51 -18.10
N ILE A 43 17.06 4.03 -19.21
CA ILE A 43 18.22 4.93 -19.23
C ILE A 43 17.80 6.41 -19.41
N SER A 44 16.69 6.70 -20.08
CA SER A 44 16.23 8.10 -20.29
C SER A 44 15.71 8.74 -18.99
N VAL A 45 15.02 7.97 -18.13
CA VAL A 45 14.54 8.42 -16.80
C VAL A 45 15.71 8.61 -15.81
N LYS A 46 16.86 7.96 -16.05
CA LYS A 46 18.07 8.16 -15.23
C LYS A 46 18.69 9.55 -15.39
N LYS A 47 18.45 10.30 -16.47
CA LYS A 47 19.17 11.59 -16.69
C LYS A 47 18.55 12.80 -15.99
N ASN A 48 17.24 12.82 -15.74
CA ASN A 48 16.59 14.04 -15.20
C ASN A 48 16.50 14.11 -13.67
N ASN A 49 16.93 13.07 -12.95
CA ASN A 49 16.96 13.03 -11.48
C ASN A 49 18.37 12.93 -10.88
N VAL A 50 19.43 13.05 -11.68
CA VAL A 50 20.83 12.91 -11.22
C VAL A 50 21.42 14.22 -10.69
N VAL A 51 20.87 15.39 -11.01
CA VAL A 51 21.57 16.65 -10.71
C VAL A 51 21.48 17.09 -9.24
N SER A 52 20.63 16.48 -8.41
CA SER A 52 20.49 16.89 -7.00
C SER A 52 21.08 15.93 -5.97
N ARG A 53 21.60 14.75 -6.38
CA ARG A 53 22.15 13.72 -5.46
C ARG A 53 23.64 13.87 -5.16
N ASP A 54 24.41 14.54 -6.02
CA ASP A 54 25.88 14.53 -5.94
C ASP A 54 26.48 15.49 -4.90
N ILE A 55 25.68 16.37 -4.29
CA ILE A 55 26.20 17.42 -3.40
C ILE A 55 26.11 17.02 -1.90
N PHE A 56 25.17 16.15 -1.52
CA PHE A 56 24.96 15.80 -0.11
C PHE A 56 25.63 14.48 0.35
N VAL A 57 26.10 13.64 -0.58
CA VAL A 57 26.67 12.31 -0.28
C VAL A 57 28.19 12.34 -0.08
N LYS A 58 28.88 13.41 -0.53
CA LYS A 58 30.35 13.45 -0.56
C LYS A 58 31.04 13.50 0.80
N SER A 59 30.36 13.88 1.88
CA SER A 59 31.04 14.03 3.18
C SER A 59 31.16 12.74 3.99
N ASN A 60 30.35 11.70 3.71
CA ASN A 60 30.38 10.44 4.48
C ASN A 60 30.70 9.18 3.64
N SER A 61 30.81 9.28 2.31
CA SER A 61 31.09 8.12 1.44
C SER A 61 32.52 7.59 1.53
N GLU A 62 33.45 8.32 2.15
CA GLU A 62 34.86 7.91 2.25
C GLU A 62 35.14 6.91 3.40
N GLN A 63 34.16 6.62 4.27
CA GLN A 63 34.36 5.68 5.40
C GLN A 63 33.90 4.25 5.15
N LEU A 64 33.18 3.95 4.06
CA LEU A 64 32.66 2.60 3.76
C LEU A 64 33.19 2.00 2.45
N SER A 65 34.18 2.63 1.81
CA SER A 65 34.78 2.19 0.54
C SER A 65 35.71 0.97 0.66
N GLY A 66 35.39 0.00 1.52
CA GLY A 66 36.21 -1.18 1.76
C GLY A 66 35.50 -2.42 2.35
N CYS A 67 34.28 -2.31 2.88
CA CYS A 67 33.58 -3.46 3.46
C CYS A 67 32.70 -4.17 2.44
N GLN A 68 33.16 -5.32 1.95
CA GLN A 68 32.32 -6.23 1.18
C GLN A 68 31.40 -6.97 2.16
N LEU A 69 30.18 -6.44 2.36
CA LEU A 69 29.18 -7.07 3.23
C LEU A 69 28.79 -8.44 2.68
N ASN A 70 28.62 -9.42 3.57
CA ASN A 70 28.26 -10.79 3.20
C ASN A 70 26.75 -11.02 3.29
N GLU A 71 26.25 -11.93 2.45
CA GLU A 71 24.86 -12.42 2.56
C GLU A 71 24.69 -13.21 3.87
N VAL A 72 23.55 -13.00 4.53
CA VAL A 72 23.14 -13.74 5.71
C VAL A 72 21.78 -14.39 5.44
N GLN A 73 21.67 -15.67 5.80
CA GLN A 73 20.45 -16.48 5.69
C GLN A 73 20.15 -17.06 7.07
N SER A 74 18.91 -16.88 7.51
CA SER A 74 18.37 -17.43 8.75
C SER A 74 17.07 -18.20 8.50
N SER A 75 16.30 -18.51 9.55
CA SER A 75 15.09 -19.32 9.45
C SER A 75 13.99 -18.57 8.72
N ASN A 76 13.87 -17.27 8.99
CA ASN A 76 12.81 -16.43 8.45
C ASN A 76 13.29 -15.40 7.41
N TYR A 77 14.59 -15.11 7.36
CA TYR A 77 15.10 -14.02 6.52
C TYR A 77 16.29 -14.43 5.64
N ARG A 78 16.41 -13.70 4.53
CA ARG A 78 17.63 -13.65 3.70
C ARG A 78 17.97 -12.19 3.43
N ILE A 79 19.17 -11.77 3.84
CA ILE A 79 19.65 -10.39 3.70
C ILE A 79 20.77 -10.39 2.67
N MET A 80 20.55 -9.69 1.57
CA MET A 80 21.45 -9.68 0.41
C MET A 80 22.00 -8.26 0.19
N PRO A 81 23.27 -8.00 0.53
CA PRO A 81 23.93 -6.74 0.23
C PRO A 81 24.10 -6.51 -1.27
N ARG A 82 23.99 -5.26 -1.71
CA ARG A 82 24.25 -4.88 -3.10
C ARG A 82 25.72 -4.58 -3.30
N SER A 83 26.33 -5.17 -4.33
CA SER A 83 27.77 -5.11 -4.57
C SER A 83 28.33 -3.71 -4.89
N LYS A 84 27.49 -2.74 -5.29
CA LYS A 84 27.92 -1.39 -5.72
C LYS A 84 27.06 -0.28 -5.16
N GLU A 85 26.14 -0.59 -4.26
CA GLU A 85 25.21 0.39 -3.70
C GLU A 85 25.15 0.18 -2.18
N PRO A 86 25.04 1.25 -1.38
CA PRO A 86 24.96 1.15 0.08
C PRO A 86 23.55 0.71 0.52
N TYR A 87 23.08 -0.43 0.01
CA TYR A 87 21.76 -0.97 0.29
C TYR A 87 21.80 -2.49 0.45
N ILE A 88 20.88 -2.99 1.26
CA ILE A 88 20.55 -4.40 1.43
C ILE A 88 19.12 -4.65 0.94
N ASP A 89 18.94 -5.80 0.30
CA ASP A 89 17.62 -6.34 -0.02
C ASP A 89 17.28 -7.41 1.02
N ILE A 90 16.11 -7.31 1.64
CA ILE A 90 15.64 -8.28 2.65
C ILE A 90 14.49 -9.07 2.05
N PHE A 91 14.55 -10.40 2.20
CA PHE A 91 13.55 -11.35 1.73
C PHE A 91 13.04 -12.20 2.89
N ASP A 92 11.83 -12.74 2.75
CA ASP A 92 11.40 -13.88 3.55
C ASP A 92 12.02 -15.19 3.05
N ASN A 93 11.80 -16.27 3.80
CA ASN A 93 12.27 -17.61 3.45
C ASN A 93 11.61 -18.22 2.19
N ASN A 94 10.49 -17.67 1.74
CA ASN A 94 9.81 -18.05 0.50
C ASN A 94 10.37 -17.29 -0.72
N GLY A 95 11.33 -16.39 -0.51
CA GLY A 95 11.96 -15.58 -1.56
C GLY A 95 11.16 -14.32 -1.93
N ASN A 96 10.10 -13.99 -1.19
CA ASN A 96 9.39 -12.73 -1.37
C ASN A 96 10.24 -11.59 -0.82
N LYS A 97 10.40 -10.53 -1.62
CA LYS A 97 11.13 -9.35 -1.20
C LYS A 97 10.29 -8.53 -0.21
N LEU A 98 10.84 -8.32 0.99
CA LEU A 98 10.21 -7.57 2.07
C LEU A 98 10.54 -6.07 1.99
N GLY A 99 11.75 -5.70 1.55
CA GLY A 99 12.11 -4.27 1.40
C GLY A 99 13.54 -4.01 0.96
N VAL A 100 13.86 -2.72 0.80
CA VAL A 100 15.21 -2.22 0.50
C VAL A 100 15.63 -1.19 1.54
N PHE A 101 16.78 -1.41 2.17
CA PHE A 101 17.24 -0.59 3.29
C PHE A 101 18.67 -0.11 3.07
N ALA A 102 18.95 1.15 3.42
CA ALA A 102 20.28 1.72 3.29
C ALA A 102 21.21 1.14 4.37
N THR A 103 22.43 0.78 4.02
CA THR A 103 23.42 0.25 4.98
C THR A 103 24.15 1.37 5.73
N VAL A 104 24.16 2.58 5.17
CA VAL A 104 24.81 3.78 5.73
C VAL A 104 23.97 4.49 6.80
N ASP A 105 22.68 4.20 6.84
CA ASP A 105 21.69 4.85 7.72
C ASP A 105 20.55 3.86 7.98
N ILE A 106 20.86 2.82 8.75
CA ILE A 106 19.89 1.82 9.16
C ILE A 106 18.96 2.45 10.18
N ASN A 107 17.72 2.62 9.78
CA ASN A 107 16.75 3.38 10.54
C ASN A 107 15.79 2.43 11.27
N ILE A 108 16.17 2.07 12.49
CA ILE A 108 15.32 1.28 13.39
C ILE A 108 14.51 2.24 14.26
N LYS A 109 13.20 2.09 14.23
CA LYS A 109 12.29 2.90 15.04
C LYS A 109 11.52 2.04 16.03
N ILE A 110 11.27 2.59 17.21
CA ILE A 110 10.39 1.99 18.23
C ILE A 110 9.22 2.93 18.52
N ASP A 111 8.00 2.39 18.42
CA ASP A 111 6.84 3.05 18.98
C ASP A 111 6.76 2.73 20.48
N LEU A 112 6.91 3.75 21.32
CA LEU A 112 6.93 3.58 22.77
C LEU A 112 5.58 3.15 23.35
N SER A 113 4.48 3.39 22.64
CA SER A 113 3.14 3.05 23.09
C SER A 113 2.83 1.56 22.93
N THR A 114 3.10 1.00 21.75
CA THR A 114 2.88 -0.43 21.46
C THR A 114 4.10 -1.31 21.76
N LYS A 115 5.28 -0.71 21.99
CA LYS A 115 6.59 -1.38 22.06
C LYS A 115 6.99 -2.09 20.77
N THR A 116 6.34 -1.77 19.65
CA THR A 116 6.68 -2.35 18.34
C THR A 116 7.91 -1.67 17.78
N GLU A 117 8.93 -2.47 17.46
CA GLU A 117 10.14 -2.05 16.77
C GLU A 117 10.02 -2.39 15.27
N ILE A 118 10.46 -1.47 14.40
CA ILE A 118 10.37 -1.57 12.95
C ILE A 118 11.68 -1.16 12.30
N LEU A 119 11.98 -1.77 11.15
CA LEU A 119 12.99 -1.25 10.23
C LEU A 119 12.30 -0.41 9.18
N LEU A 120 12.71 0.85 9.03
CA LEU A 120 12.10 1.83 8.14
C LEU A 120 13.11 2.29 7.07
N SER A 121 12.65 2.48 5.85
CA SER A 121 13.43 3.10 4.77
C SER A 121 12.55 4.04 3.98
N SER A 122 12.87 5.33 3.97
CA SER A 122 12.13 6.35 3.23
C SER A 122 12.78 6.61 1.87
N HIS A 123 12.05 6.38 0.79
CA HIS A 123 12.51 6.49 -0.60
C HIS A 123 12.04 7.81 -1.25
N GLY A 124 12.17 8.93 -0.54
CA GLY A 124 11.73 10.24 -1.00
C GLY A 124 10.27 10.55 -0.64
N THR A 125 9.54 11.23 -1.54
CA THR A 125 8.34 12.00 -1.15
C THR A 125 7.15 11.16 -0.69
N ALA A 126 6.95 9.93 -1.17
CA ALA A 126 5.76 9.12 -0.78
C ALA A 126 5.98 7.61 -0.67
N ALA A 127 7.17 7.10 -0.99
CA ALA A 127 7.45 5.68 -0.94
C ALA A 127 8.32 5.38 0.29
N TYR A 128 7.92 4.40 1.07
CA TYR A 128 8.76 3.83 2.12
C TYR A 128 8.56 2.32 2.18
N ASP A 129 9.62 1.63 2.59
CA ASP A 129 9.58 0.23 2.98
C ASP A 129 9.63 0.18 4.50
N VAL A 130 8.84 -0.72 5.07
CA VAL A 130 8.82 -0.96 6.52
C VAL A 130 8.54 -2.43 6.78
N ILE A 131 9.30 -2.99 7.71
CA ILE A 131 9.13 -4.37 8.15
C ILE A 131 9.26 -4.44 9.68
N PRO A 132 8.63 -5.42 10.34
CA PRO A 132 8.84 -5.62 11.77
C PRO A 132 10.30 -5.93 12.08
N MET A 133 10.83 -5.32 13.13
CA MET A 133 12.16 -5.65 13.65
C MET A 133 12.03 -6.79 14.66
N THR A 134 12.18 -8.03 14.18
CA THR A 134 12.24 -9.20 15.05
C THR A 134 13.64 -9.36 15.65
N ALA A 135 13.75 -10.12 16.74
CA ALA A 135 15.06 -10.41 17.35
C ALA A 135 16.01 -11.08 16.34
N GLU A 136 15.51 -12.05 15.57
CA GLU A 136 16.27 -12.72 14.50
C GLU A 136 16.74 -11.73 13.43
N LEU A 137 15.85 -10.87 12.94
CA LEU A 137 16.23 -9.87 11.93
C LEU A 137 17.30 -8.90 12.46
N LYS A 138 17.20 -8.48 13.72
CA LYS A 138 18.17 -7.58 14.35
C LYS A 138 19.54 -8.25 14.48
N GLU A 139 19.57 -9.51 14.92
CA GLU A 139 20.80 -10.31 14.99
C GLU A 139 21.44 -10.50 13.61
N ASP A 140 20.63 -10.77 12.58
CA ASP A 140 21.12 -10.94 11.22
C ASP A 140 21.65 -9.64 10.62
N LEU A 141 20.99 -8.50 10.90
CA LEU A 141 21.50 -7.19 10.50
C LEU A 141 22.82 -6.86 11.18
N CYS A 142 22.98 -7.17 12.47
CA CYS A 142 24.27 -7.03 13.17
C CYS A 142 25.39 -7.82 12.46
N LYS A 143 25.12 -9.07 12.05
CA LYS A 143 26.09 -9.90 11.31
C LYS A 143 26.42 -9.32 9.93
N VAL A 144 25.42 -8.85 9.19
CA VAL A 144 25.62 -8.26 7.85
C VAL A 144 26.44 -6.98 7.93
N LEU A 145 26.18 -6.15 8.92
CA LEU A 145 26.77 -4.82 9.08
C LEU A 145 28.07 -4.83 9.90
N ASP A 146 28.48 -6.00 10.40
CA ASP A 146 29.66 -6.16 11.26
C ASP A 146 29.64 -5.23 12.49
N THR A 147 28.53 -5.28 13.23
CA THR A 147 28.33 -4.50 14.47
C THR A 147 27.76 -5.37 15.59
N ASP A 148 28.14 -5.08 16.83
CA ASP A 148 27.62 -5.76 18.02
C ASP A 148 26.23 -5.25 18.44
N TYR A 149 25.84 -4.06 17.97
CA TYR A 149 24.62 -3.38 18.40
C TYR A 149 24.03 -2.49 17.31
N LEU A 150 22.70 -2.42 17.30
CA LEU A 150 21.92 -1.48 16.49
C LEU A 150 20.97 -0.71 17.40
N GLU A 151 21.13 0.62 17.41
CA GLU A 151 20.29 1.53 18.19
C GLU A 151 18.91 1.68 17.57
N SER A 152 17.92 1.90 18.42
CA SER A 152 16.54 2.15 18.03
C SER A 152 16.14 3.53 18.50
N GLU A 153 15.61 4.33 17.59
CA GLU A 153 15.12 5.66 17.91
C GLU A 153 13.61 5.68 18.09
N GLU A 154 13.09 6.65 18.85
CA GLU A 154 11.66 6.86 18.96
C GLU A 154 11.03 7.13 17.57
N LEU A 155 9.90 6.48 17.29
CA LEU A 155 9.15 6.67 16.06
C LEU A 155 8.59 8.10 15.98
N LYS A 156 8.93 8.83 14.90
CA LYS A 156 8.47 10.21 14.63
C LYS A 156 8.00 10.34 13.18
N GLY A 157 6.92 11.09 12.95
CA GLY A 157 6.31 11.29 11.62
C GLY A 157 5.54 10.08 11.10
N TYR A 158 5.37 9.07 11.94
CA TYR A 158 4.62 7.85 11.66
C TYR A 158 3.88 7.41 12.92
N SER A 159 2.76 6.75 12.69
CA SER A 159 1.90 6.17 13.72
C SER A 159 1.75 4.66 13.48
N ILE A 160 1.81 3.85 14.53
CA ILE A 160 1.42 2.43 14.46
C ILE A 160 -0.04 2.33 14.87
N LYS A 161 -0.87 1.84 13.95
CA LYS A 161 -2.29 1.59 14.16
C LYS A 161 -2.55 0.09 14.20
N THR A 162 -3.67 -0.31 14.79
CA THR A 162 -4.07 -1.71 14.90
C THR A 162 -5.47 -1.88 14.31
N HIS A 163 -5.63 -2.81 13.38
CA HIS A 163 -6.94 -3.16 12.85
C HIS A 163 -7.74 -3.92 13.93
N SER A 164 -8.93 -3.43 14.27
CA SER A 164 -9.67 -3.90 15.44
C SER A 164 -10.15 -5.35 15.35
N GLU A 165 -10.47 -5.85 14.14
CA GLU A 165 -10.96 -7.22 13.97
C GLU A 165 -9.84 -8.25 13.96
N THR A 166 -8.73 -7.96 13.26
CA THR A 166 -7.62 -8.93 13.10
C THR A 166 -6.53 -8.76 14.17
N GLY A 167 -6.46 -7.59 14.82
CA GLY A 167 -5.35 -7.21 15.69
C GLY A 167 -4.03 -6.99 14.96
N ILE A 168 -4.03 -7.00 13.62
CA ILE A 168 -2.82 -6.78 12.81
C ILE A 168 -2.47 -5.30 12.86
N GLN A 169 -1.20 -5.01 13.12
CA GLN A 169 -0.67 -3.67 13.14
C GLN A 169 -0.31 -3.18 11.74
N TYR A 170 -0.36 -1.88 11.51
CA TYR A 170 0.14 -1.25 10.30
C TYR A 170 0.79 0.09 10.63
N VAL A 171 1.84 0.43 9.88
CA VAL A 171 2.54 1.71 9.99
C VAL A 171 1.93 2.68 9.00
N LEU A 172 1.57 3.85 9.48
CA LEU A 172 1.02 4.93 8.68
C LEU A 172 1.92 6.16 8.83
N ARG A 173 2.26 6.83 7.72
CA ARG A 173 2.91 8.13 7.81
C ARG A 173 1.87 9.18 8.20
N ASP A 174 2.21 10.04 9.14
CA ASP A 174 1.29 11.05 9.66
C ASP A 174 0.83 11.98 8.51
N GLY A 175 -0.48 12.17 8.35
CA GLY A 175 -1.08 12.96 7.26
C GLY A 175 -1.26 12.22 5.94
N GLU A 176 -0.89 10.94 5.83
CA GLU A 176 -1.08 10.09 4.65
C GLU A 176 -2.18 9.03 4.85
N GLU A 177 -3.20 9.31 5.67
CA GLU A 177 -4.32 8.40 5.96
C GLU A 177 -4.92 7.77 4.69
N GLY A 178 -5.16 8.59 3.66
CA GLY A 178 -5.75 8.15 2.40
C GLY A 178 -4.83 7.29 1.52
N ARG A 179 -3.56 7.10 1.90
CA ARG A 179 -2.59 6.20 1.23
C ARG A 179 -2.48 4.84 1.94
N GLY A 180 -3.04 4.73 3.14
CA GLY A 180 -3.26 3.46 3.84
C GLY A 180 -1.99 2.74 4.30
N GLY A 181 -0.87 3.39 4.56
CA GLY A 181 0.20 2.75 5.31
C GLY A 181 0.79 1.42 4.77
N ARG A 182 1.35 0.60 5.67
CA ARG A 182 1.95 -0.72 5.41
C ARG A 182 1.65 -1.67 6.57
N ILE A 183 1.11 -2.85 6.28
CA ILE A 183 0.82 -3.87 7.29
C ILE A 183 2.11 -4.49 7.86
N LEU A 184 2.04 -4.90 9.12
CA LEU A 184 3.11 -5.59 9.83
C LEU A 184 2.65 -7.02 10.12
N ILE A 185 3.19 -7.99 9.38
CA ILE A 185 3.02 -9.42 9.66
C ILE A 185 4.29 -9.93 10.33
N ARG A 186 4.19 -10.29 11.61
CA ARG A 186 5.33 -10.60 12.48
C ARG A 186 5.58 -12.09 12.67
N ASN A 187 4.55 -12.90 12.50
CA ASN A 187 4.58 -14.33 12.77
C ASN A 187 3.44 -15.05 12.04
N GLU A 188 3.47 -16.38 12.13
CA GLU A 188 2.49 -17.25 11.49
C GLU A 188 1.06 -17.04 12.02
N VAL A 189 0.89 -16.68 13.30
CA VAL A 189 -0.44 -16.40 13.87
C VAL A 189 -1.07 -15.18 13.20
N GLU A 190 -0.29 -14.13 12.96
CA GLU A 190 -0.76 -12.95 12.24
C GLU A 190 -1.00 -13.23 10.76
N GLN A 191 -0.15 -14.05 10.13
CA GLN A 191 -0.37 -14.53 8.77
C GLN A 191 -1.70 -15.28 8.66
N GLN A 192 -2.00 -16.19 9.58
CA GLN A 192 -3.27 -16.93 9.61
C GLN A 192 -4.48 -16.00 9.77
N ARG A 193 -4.36 -14.93 10.57
CA ARG A 193 -5.44 -13.92 10.71
C ARG A 193 -5.63 -13.10 9.43
N PHE A 194 -4.55 -12.77 8.74
CA PHE A 194 -4.60 -12.11 7.43
C PHE A 194 -5.28 -13.01 6.40
N ASP A 195 -4.86 -14.28 6.31
CA ASP A 195 -5.41 -15.26 5.38
C ASP A 195 -6.89 -15.53 5.65
N ALA A 196 -7.30 -15.59 6.92
CA ALA A 196 -8.70 -15.73 7.31
C ALA A 196 -9.56 -14.53 6.86
N LEU A 197 -9.02 -13.30 6.96
CA LEU A 197 -9.71 -12.11 6.45
C LEU A 197 -9.84 -12.16 4.92
N ALA A 198 -8.78 -12.55 4.20
CA ALA A 198 -8.84 -12.74 2.75
C ALA A 198 -9.89 -13.80 2.37
N GLU A 199 -9.89 -14.95 3.04
CA GLU A 199 -10.87 -16.01 2.79
C GLU A 199 -12.32 -15.55 3.04
N LYS A 200 -12.56 -14.74 4.09
CA LYS A 200 -13.86 -14.11 4.36
C LYS A 200 -14.32 -13.27 3.19
N TYR A 201 -13.45 -12.45 2.61
CA TYR A 201 -13.74 -11.65 1.42
C TYR A 201 -14.13 -12.53 0.22
N MET A 202 -13.33 -13.56 -0.08
CA MET A 202 -13.58 -14.46 -1.20
C MET A 202 -14.91 -15.21 -1.05
N LYS A 203 -15.23 -15.69 0.16
CA LYS A 203 -16.51 -16.36 0.46
C LYS A 203 -17.70 -15.40 0.36
N LYS A 204 -17.55 -14.17 0.81
CA LYS A 204 -18.65 -13.19 0.88
C LYS A 204 -18.96 -12.57 -0.48
N TYR A 205 -17.95 -12.40 -1.35
CA TYR A 205 -18.09 -11.70 -2.63
C TYR A 205 -17.61 -12.54 -3.83
N PRO A 206 -18.22 -13.70 -4.10
CA PRO A 206 -17.75 -14.62 -5.14
C PRO A 206 -17.84 -14.07 -6.57
N ASN A 207 -18.62 -13.01 -6.81
CA ASN A 207 -18.73 -12.39 -8.13
C ASN A 207 -17.74 -11.23 -8.32
N LEU A 208 -17.15 -10.72 -7.24
CA LEU A 208 -16.14 -9.64 -7.27
C LEU A 208 -14.72 -10.15 -7.08
N ILE A 209 -14.56 -11.31 -6.44
CA ILE A 209 -13.27 -11.84 -6.01
C ILE A 209 -13.12 -13.24 -6.61
N SER A 210 -12.37 -13.31 -7.70
CA SER A 210 -12.18 -14.52 -8.51
C SER A 210 -11.04 -15.42 -8.03
N ASP A 211 -10.09 -14.88 -7.25
CA ASP A 211 -8.93 -15.62 -6.76
C ASP A 211 -8.39 -15.12 -5.41
N SER A 212 -7.45 -15.90 -4.84
CA SER A 212 -6.83 -15.65 -3.54
C SER A 212 -5.97 -14.39 -3.51
N ASN A 213 -5.38 -13.95 -4.64
CA ASN A 213 -4.60 -12.72 -4.68
C ASN A 213 -5.52 -11.50 -4.59
N ALA A 214 -6.64 -11.51 -5.32
CA ALA A 214 -7.66 -10.48 -5.22
C ALA A 214 -8.21 -10.39 -3.79
N ALA A 215 -8.45 -11.53 -3.15
CA ALA A 215 -8.87 -11.61 -1.76
C ALA A 215 -7.85 -10.99 -0.79
N ALA A 216 -6.56 -11.30 -0.97
CA ALA A 216 -5.47 -10.75 -0.17
C ALA A 216 -5.32 -9.24 -0.33
N ILE A 217 -5.54 -8.69 -1.54
CA ILE A 217 -5.54 -7.24 -1.78
C ILE A 217 -6.63 -6.55 -0.95
N TYR A 218 -7.84 -7.12 -0.89
CA TYR A 218 -8.93 -6.54 -0.10
C TYR A 218 -8.70 -6.63 1.41
N ALA A 219 -8.16 -7.74 1.89
CA ALA A 219 -7.77 -7.88 3.29
C ALA A 219 -6.70 -6.84 3.67
N ASP A 220 -5.68 -6.66 2.82
CA ASP A 220 -4.64 -5.63 2.99
C ASP A 220 -5.24 -4.22 3.00
N LEU A 221 -6.13 -3.89 2.06
CA LEU A 221 -6.79 -2.59 2.01
C LEU A 221 -7.67 -2.34 3.24
N GLU A 222 -8.41 -3.33 3.73
CA GLU A 222 -9.28 -3.17 4.91
C GLU A 222 -8.47 -2.92 6.18
N ILE A 223 -7.41 -3.72 6.42
CA ILE A 223 -6.51 -3.51 7.56
C ILE A 223 -5.92 -2.10 7.55
N ARG A 224 -5.61 -1.60 6.35
CA ARG A 224 -5.02 -0.28 6.09
C ARG A 224 -6.04 0.87 6.09
N GLY A 225 -7.32 0.57 6.30
CA GLY A 225 -8.40 1.56 6.35
C GLY A 225 -8.83 2.12 4.99
N LEU A 226 -8.47 1.46 3.89
CA LEU A 226 -8.80 1.88 2.52
C LEU A 226 -9.94 1.08 1.87
N ALA A 227 -10.37 -0.01 2.51
CA ALA A 227 -11.53 -0.77 2.08
C ALA A 227 -12.45 -1.07 3.26
N LYS A 228 -13.73 -1.29 2.95
CA LYS A 228 -14.72 -1.75 3.90
C LYS A 228 -15.65 -2.76 3.25
N SER A 229 -15.72 -3.94 3.86
CA SER A 229 -16.76 -4.92 3.59
C SER A 229 -18.14 -4.38 4.03
N THR A 230 -19.11 -4.40 3.13
CA THR A 230 -20.53 -4.05 3.40
C THR A 230 -21.42 -5.30 3.31
N GLU A 231 -22.72 -5.20 3.50
CA GLU A 231 -23.59 -6.38 3.33
C GLU A 231 -23.55 -6.92 1.89
N THR A 232 -23.63 -6.03 0.90
CA THR A 232 -23.85 -6.37 -0.50
C THR A 232 -22.65 -6.17 -1.41
N GLY A 233 -21.61 -5.48 -0.95
CA GLY A 233 -20.44 -5.17 -1.78
C GLY A 233 -19.24 -4.65 -1.00
N ILE A 234 -18.33 -4.01 -1.71
CA ILE A 234 -17.08 -3.48 -1.14
C ILE A 234 -16.99 -2.00 -1.47
N VAL A 235 -16.77 -1.17 -0.45
CA VAL A 235 -16.37 0.22 -0.63
C VAL A 235 -14.85 0.32 -0.55
N THR A 236 -14.24 1.10 -1.44
CA THR A 236 -12.85 1.52 -1.32
C THR A 236 -12.77 3.04 -1.27
N MET A 237 -11.86 3.58 -0.46
CA MET A 237 -11.64 5.01 -0.34
C MET A 237 -10.14 5.26 -0.14
N GLY A 238 -9.59 6.16 -0.92
CA GLY A 238 -8.23 6.66 -0.78
C GLY A 238 -8.17 8.17 -0.89
N TRP A 239 -6.95 8.70 -0.89
CA TRP A 239 -6.69 10.14 -0.93
C TRP A 239 -7.22 10.85 -2.19
N ASN A 240 -7.52 10.11 -3.25
CA ASN A 240 -7.91 10.65 -4.56
C ASN A 240 -9.30 10.20 -5.05
N GLY A 241 -10.06 9.47 -4.24
CA GLY A 241 -11.36 8.98 -4.69
C GLY A 241 -11.96 7.89 -3.81
N ALA A 242 -13.18 7.53 -4.16
CA ALA A 242 -13.91 6.43 -3.55
C ALA A 242 -14.72 5.67 -4.60
N SER A 243 -14.98 4.40 -4.35
CA SER A 243 -15.90 3.59 -5.16
C SER A 243 -16.63 2.55 -4.33
N TYR A 244 -17.74 2.10 -4.88
CA TYR A 244 -18.47 0.93 -4.42
C TYR A 244 -18.66 -0.05 -5.56
N ARG A 245 -18.46 -1.32 -5.26
CA ARG A 245 -18.74 -2.44 -6.16
C ARG A 245 -19.71 -3.38 -5.46
N ASP A 246 -20.91 -3.51 -6.00
CA ASP A 246 -21.94 -4.46 -5.55
C ASP A 246 -21.62 -5.85 -6.08
N ASN A 247 -21.78 -6.87 -5.24
CA ASN A 247 -21.47 -8.23 -5.62
C ASN A 247 -22.52 -8.85 -6.57
N ASN A 248 -23.75 -8.37 -6.58
CA ASN A 248 -24.83 -9.00 -7.35
C ASN A 248 -25.42 -8.08 -8.42
N ASP A 249 -25.31 -6.77 -8.26
CA ASP A 249 -25.93 -5.80 -9.15
C ASP A 249 -24.97 -4.67 -9.55
N VAL A 250 -24.29 -4.88 -10.67
CA VAL A 250 -23.37 -3.91 -11.29
C VAL A 250 -23.99 -2.52 -11.48
N LYS A 251 -25.33 -2.39 -11.58
CA LYS A 251 -25.99 -1.09 -11.74
C LYS A 251 -25.92 -0.22 -10.49
N LYS A 252 -25.62 -0.81 -9.33
CA LYS A 252 -25.42 -0.08 -8.08
C LYS A 252 -23.99 0.40 -7.89
N ASN A 253 -23.07 0.00 -8.77
CA ASN A 253 -21.68 0.44 -8.69
C ASN A 253 -21.60 1.94 -8.90
N TRP A 254 -20.62 2.55 -8.24
CA TRP A 254 -20.38 3.97 -8.39
C TRP A 254 -18.91 4.28 -8.08
N ALA A 255 -18.35 5.29 -8.73
CA ALA A 255 -17.04 5.83 -8.37
C ALA A 255 -16.98 7.35 -8.48
N MET A 256 -16.07 7.93 -7.71
CA MET A 256 -15.83 9.36 -7.67
C MET A 256 -14.35 9.66 -7.48
N GLU A 257 -13.90 10.75 -8.09
CA GLU A 257 -12.59 11.35 -7.84
C GLU A 257 -12.76 12.64 -7.02
N PHE A 258 -11.83 12.84 -6.11
CA PHE A 258 -11.71 14.08 -5.35
C PHE A 258 -10.24 14.35 -5.04
N THR A 259 -9.91 15.58 -4.66
CA THR A 259 -8.53 15.96 -4.34
C THR A 259 -8.14 15.51 -2.93
N GLU A 260 -6.83 15.50 -2.65
CA GLU A 260 -6.31 15.20 -1.30
C GLU A 260 -6.86 16.17 -0.24
N ASP A 261 -7.08 17.44 -0.59
CA ASP A 261 -7.65 18.42 0.33
C ASP A 261 -9.10 18.11 0.67
N VAL A 262 -9.87 17.59 -0.30
CA VAL A 262 -11.23 17.11 -0.07
C VAL A 262 -11.20 15.84 0.77
N PHE A 263 -10.27 14.91 0.51
CA PHE A 263 -10.09 13.72 1.35
C PHE A 263 -9.87 14.11 2.83
N LYS A 264 -9.00 15.07 3.11
CA LYS A 264 -8.73 15.52 4.50
C LYS A 264 -10.00 16.02 5.19
N ARG A 265 -10.86 16.75 4.47
CA ARG A 265 -12.17 17.21 4.97
C ARG A 265 -13.13 16.05 5.20
N ILE A 266 -13.17 15.08 4.29
CA ILE A 266 -13.98 13.85 4.43
C ILE A 266 -13.54 13.05 5.66
N ASP A 267 -12.23 12.80 5.81
CA ASP A 267 -11.67 12.05 6.94
C ASP A 267 -11.98 12.73 8.29
N GLU A 268 -11.84 14.06 8.36
CA GLU A 268 -12.21 14.83 9.55
C GLU A 268 -13.71 14.82 9.82
N TRP A 269 -14.55 14.88 8.78
CA TRP A 269 -16.00 14.84 8.91
C TRP A 269 -16.51 13.47 9.38
N ILE A 270 -15.99 12.36 8.82
CA ILE A 270 -16.37 10.99 9.18
C ILE A 270 -16.03 10.69 10.65
N LYS A 271 -14.93 11.23 11.17
CA LYS A 271 -14.58 11.10 12.60
C LYS A 271 -15.69 11.61 13.53
N ASN A 272 -16.44 12.62 13.09
CA ASN A 272 -17.54 13.24 13.84
C ASN A 272 -18.93 12.69 13.48
N HIS A 273 -19.05 11.92 12.39
CA HIS A 273 -20.30 11.37 11.86
C HIS A 273 -20.18 9.87 11.63
N ARG A 274 -19.91 9.11 12.70
CA ARG A 274 -19.58 7.67 12.58
C ARG A 274 -20.73 6.84 12.03
N GLU A 275 -21.97 7.30 12.15
CA GLU A 275 -23.16 6.72 11.55
C GLU A 275 -23.14 6.72 10.02
N PHE A 276 -22.30 7.56 9.39
CA PHE A 276 -22.06 7.52 7.95
C PHE A 276 -21.57 6.14 7.49
N MET A 277 -20.82 5.44 8.35
CA MET A 277 -20.25 4.13 8.05
C MET A 277 -21.31 3.04 7.79
N ASP A 278 -22.56 3.25 8.24
CA ASP A 278 -23.68 2.34 8.01
C ASP A 278 -24.35 2.54 6.64
N LYS A 279 -24.03 3.63 5.95
CA LYS A 279 -24.62 4.03 4.65
C LYS A 279 -23.56 4.31 3.59
N ILE A 280 -22.30 3.98 3.88
CA ILE A 280 -21.13 4.31 3.07
C ILE A 280 -21.16 3.69 1.66
N ASP A 281 -21.99 2.66 1.44
CA ASP A 281 -22.25 2.03 0.15
C ASP A 281 -23.25 2.81 -0.73
N ARG A 282 -23.94 3.82 -0.20
CA ARG A 282 -25.00 4.54 -0.90
C ARG A 282 -24.47 5.86 -1.46
N ILE A 283 -24.50 6.01 -2.79
CA ILE A 283 -24.08 7.27 -3.44
C ILE A 283 -24.82 8.50 -2.91
N SER A 284 -26.11 8.37 -2.53
CA SER A 284 -26.87 9.47 -1.94
C SER A 284 -26.28 9.96 -0.62
N ALA A 285 -25.76 9.06 0.23
CA ALA A 285 -25.11 9.46 1.48
C ALA A 285 -23.83 10.25 1.21
N TRP A 286 -23.09 9.91 0.16
CA TRP A 286 -21.94 10.70 -0.29
C TRP A 286 -22.38 12.07 -0.79
N ASN A 287 -23.45 12.16 -1.61
CA ASN A 287 -23.97 13.45 -2.07
C ASN A 287 -24.30 14.38 -0.90
N ASP A 288 -25.06 13.89 0.09
CA ASP A 288 -25.43 14.64 1.29
C ASP A 288 -24.17 15.12 2.06
N MET A 289 -23.16 14.25 2.19
CA MET A 289 -21.90 14.61 2.84
C MET A 289 -21.17 15.72 2.07
N PHE A 290 -21.02 15.59 0.75
CA PHE A 290 -20.34 16.57 -0.09
C PHE A 290 -21.04 17.94 -0.08
N GLU A 291 -22.38 17.94 -0.11
CA GLU A 291 -23.18 19.16 0.07
C GLU A 291 -22.90 19.81 1.43
N SER A 292 -22.88 19.02 2.51
CA SER A 292 -22.58 19.53 3.86
C SER A 292 -21.16 20.10 4.00
N LEU A 293 -20.21 19.56 3.22
CA LEU A 293 -18.82 20.01 3.18
C LEU A 293 -18.60 21.22 2.26
N GLY A 294 -19.61 21.64 1.49
CA GLY A 294 -19.47 22.63 0.43
C GLY A 294 -18.38 22.23 -0.58
N SER A 295 -18.22 20.93 -0.83
CA SER A 295 -17.17 20.35 -1.67
C SER A 295 -17.79 19.62 -2.85
N ASN A 296 -17.00 19.42 -3.91
CA ASN A 296 -17.43 18.71 -5.11
C ASN A 296 -16.54 17.48 -5.34
N TYR A 297 -17.06 16.54 -6.12
CA TYR A 297 -16.33 15.40 -6.65
C TYR A 297 -16.69 15.21 -8.13
N ASP A 298 -15.82 14.55 -8.87
CA ASP A 298 -16.08 14.16 -10.25
C ASP A 298 -16.63 12.74 -10.29
N ARG A 299 -17.79 12.54 -10.91
CA ARG A 299 -18.31 11.19 -11.16
C ARG A 299 -17.43 10.48 -12.18
N ILE A 300 -17.02 9.26 -11.85
CA ILE A 300 -16.48 8.33 -12.85
C ILE A 300 -17.59 7.36 -13.23
N TRP A 301 -17.93 7.35 -14.52
CA TRP A 301 -19.00 6.54 -15.06
C TRP A 301 -18.42 5.28 -15.71
N SER A 302 -18.99 4.13 -15.37
CA SER A 302 -18.71 2.89 -16.10
C SER A 302 -19.39 2.88 -17.48
N ASP A 303 -18.89 2.06 -18.40
CA ASP A 303 -19.50 1.87 -19.71
C ASP A 303 -20.99 1.45 -19.61
N GLU A 304 -21.36 0.71 -18.55
CA GLU A 304 -22.70 0.20 -18.29
C GLU A 304 -23.60 1.31 -17.79
N GLU A 305 -23.12 2.17 -16.89
CA GLU A 305 -23.86 3.36 -16.46
C GLU A 305 -24.08 4.32 -17.64
N LEU A 306 -23.07 4.51 -18.50
CA LEU A 306 -23.18 5.33 -19.71
C LEU A 306 -24.23 4.78 -20.68
N LYS A 307 -24.23 3.46 -20.92
CA LYS A 307 -25.22 2.78 -21.79
C LYS A 307 -26.64 2.82 -21.22
N GLN A 308 -26.80 2.99 -19.91
CA GLN A 308 -28.10 3.06 -19.23
C GLN A 308 -28.75 4.45 -19.28
N GLY A 309 -28.05 5.47 -19.81
CA GLY A 309 -28.65 6.79 -20.06
C GLY A 309 -28.69 7.75 -18.86
N TYR A 310 -27.97 7.45 -17.76
CA TYR A 310 -27.93 8.29 -16.55
C TYR A 310 -27.34 9.69 -16.76
N LEU A 311 -26.70 9.95 -17.91
CA LEU A 311 -26.19 11.28 -18.28
C LEU A 311 -27.29 12.33 -18.54
N TYR A 312 -28.55 11.93 -18.68
CA TYR A 312 -29.65 12.84 -19.06
C TYR A 312 -30.75 12.97 -18.00
N GLN A 313 -30.51 12.52 -16.77
CA GLN A 313 -31.43 12.70 -15.65
C GLN A 313 -30.78 13.60 -14.60
N GLN A 314 -30.81 14.91 -14.85
CA GLN A 314 -30.71 15.96 -13.83
C GLN A 314 -32.07 16.64 -13.71
#